data_AF-A0A6J6PR04-F1
#
_entry.id   AF-A0A6J6PR04-F1
#
_cell.length_a   1.000
_cell.length_b   1.000
_cell.length_c   1.000
_cell.angle_alpha   90.00
_cell.angle_beta   90.00
_cell.angle_gamma   90.00
#
_symmetry.space_group_name_H-M   'P 1'
#
loop_
_entity.id
_entity.type
_entity.pdbx_description
1 polymer ?
#
loop_
_entity_poly.entity_id
_entity_poly.type
_entity_poly.pdbx_seq_one_letter_code
_entity_poly.pdbx_strand_id
1 'polypeptide(L)'
;MIDEQPLGDDIGILNAPAVLPDTSGLIGSGWTACTGTGFGLKADVSSTPLVQTSGDLANPVGFTVVTQDAEGKKEYWVIAEAPATLDRPVQAFRYLLTQEAGLADGLLDAVNLPTIGEASEVPPEWVALFPRGGDLDLTSFDLPDVGASAPGLDGAKVGQYLPDGAGGGYALSADGPVPLDPFAYAVYTHARFPDGRKPRPADLADVPDVQRAVGVYDAAAWPTQALSAVAGQQCALLEATAGETPRARLALDPTGDASAEGLDAATEREASVERGHAAYVMSGDWSDVAGDSVWAVDAKGRANALVGPDTAAQLGWESVRPTLVPDSWIKLFGEGVALSREAALCPPSRVTDPECS
;
A
#
# COMPACT_ATOMS: atom_id res chain seq x y z
N MET A 1 9.20 -40.45 -36.81
CA MET A 1 9.35 -39.16 -37.50
C MET A 1 7.97 -38.55 -37.63
N ILE A 2 7.84 -37.26 -37.35
CA ILE A 2 6.57 -36.53 -37.53
C ILE A 2 6.26 -36.35 -39.03
N ASP A 3 7.28 -36.42 -39.88
CA ASP A 3 7.22 -36.15 -41.33
C ASP A 3 6.33 -37.10 -42.15
N GLU A 4 5.88 -38.22 -41.57
CA GLU A 4 5.00 -39.20 -42.25
C GLU A 4 3.54 -39.10 -41.78
N GLN A 5 3.21 -38.19 -40.85
CA GLN A 5 1.84 -37.98 -40.37
C GLN A 5 1.19 -36.75 -41.02
N PRO A 6 -0.12 -36.79 -41.31
CA PRO A 6 -0.84 -35.60 -41.76
C PRO A 6 -0.79 -34.53 -40.66
N LEU A 7 -0.21 -33.37 -41.00
CA LEU A 7 -0.15 -32.22 -40.11
C LEU A 7 -1.54 -31.59 -40.01
N GLY A 8 -1.97 -31.31 -38.78
CA GLY A 8 -3.18 -30.52 -38.51
C GLY A 8 -2.89 -29.01 -38.56
N ASP A 9 -3.92 -28.22 -38.33
CA ASP A 9 -3.80 -26.76 -38.24
C ASP A 9 -2.99 -26.34 -37.00
N ASP A 10 -2.30 -25.20 -37.10
CA ASP A 10 -1.60 -24.60 -35.96
C ASP A 10 -2.62 -24.19 -34.89
N ILE A 11 -2.38 -24.61 -33.65
CA ILE A 11 -3.19 -24.27 -32.47
C ILE A 11 -2.30 -23.67 -31.37
N GLY A 12 -2.89 -22.82 -30.54
CA GLY A 12 -2.23 -22.30 -29.34
C GLY A 12 -2.51 -20.82 -29.09
N ILE A 13 -2.08 -20.36 -27.91
CA ILE A 13 -2.28 -18.99 -27.46
C ILE A 13 -1.10 -18.14 -27.95
N LEU A 14 -1.36 -17.18 -28.84
CA LEU A 14 -0.35 -16.24 -29.29
C LEU A 14 0.17 -15.41 -28.10
N ASN A 15 1.49 -15.19 -28.04
CA ASN A 15 2.17 -14.44 -26.97
C ASN A 15 2.14 -15.07 -25.57
N ALA A 16 1.60 -16.28 -25.40
CA ALA A 16 1.76 -17.02 -24.16
C ALA A 16 3.26 -17.21 -23.80
N PRO A 17 3.59 -17.29 -22.49
CA PRO A 17 4.94 -17.62 -22.08
C PRO A 17 5.36 -18.97 -22.67
N ALA A 18 6.56 -19.03 -23.26
CA ALA A 18 7.07 -20.24 -23.89
C ALA A 18 7.32 -21.37 -22.88
N VAL A 19 7.70 -21.01 -21.66
CA VAL A 19 7.94 -21.91 -20.53
C VAL A 19 7.49 -21.20 -19.26
N LEU A 20 6.78 -21.93 -18.40
CA LEU A 20 6.54 -21.59 -17.02
C LEU A 20 7.30 -22.60 -16.14
N PRO A 21 7.83 -22.19 -14.98
CA PRO A 21 8.60 -23.09 -14.12
C PRO A 21 7.72 -24.14 -13.45
N ASP A 22 8.37 -25.15 -12.89
CA ASP A 22 7.72 -26.06 -11.96
C ASP A 22 7.41 -25.36 -10.61
N THR A 23 6.81 -26.10 -9.68
CA THR A 23 6.38 -25.58 -8.38
C THR A 23 7.50 -25.04 -7.51
N SER A 24 8.76 -25.44 -7.74
CA SER A 24 9.91 -24.94 -6.98
C SER A 24 10.38 -23.56 -7.43
N GLY A 25 10.01 -23.14 -8.64
CA GLY A 25 10.30 -21.81 -9.19
C GLY A 25 9.18 -20.78 -8.98
N LEU A 26 8.18 -21.07 -8.13
CA LEU A 26 7.05 -20.17 -7.89
C LEU A 26 7.30 -19.25 -6.68
N ILE A 27 7.21 -17.94 -6.91
CA ILE A 27 7.39 -16.90 -5.89
C ILE A 27 6.03 -16.31 -5.54
N GLY A 28 5.59 -16.48 -4.28
CA GLY A 28 4.30 -15.98 -3.78
C GLY A 28 4.37 -14.71 -2.93
N SER A 29 5.57 -14.22 -2.60
CA SER A 29 5.79 -13.06 -1.73
C SER A 29 7.15 -12.43 -2.01
N GLY A 30 7.49 -11.34 -1.32
CA GLY A 30 8.77 -10.66 -1.50
C GLY A 30 8.77 -9.71 -2.70
N TRP A 31 7.59 -9.33 -3.21
CA TRP A 31 7.50 -8.45 -4.36
C TRP A 31 7.85 -7.03 -3.91
N THR A 32 8.68 -6.35 -4.69
CA THR A 32 9.12 -4.98 -4.38
C THR A 32 8.69 -4.03 -5.47
N ALA A 33 8.41 -2.78 -5.08
CA ALA A 33 8.15 -1.71 -6.02
C ALA A 33 8.82 -0.42 -5.54
N CYS A 34 9.79 0.07 -6.31
CA CYS A 34 10.61 1.23 -5.96
C CYS A 34 10.41 2.37 -6.96
N THR A 35 10.42 3.59 -6.44
CA THR A 35 10.31 4.83 -7.22
C THR A 35 10.94 6.00 -6.45
N GLY A 36 10.78 7.22 -6.94
CA GLY A 36 11.08 8.44 -6.20
C GLY A 36 11.29 9.64 -7.11
N THR A 37 11.64 10.78 -6.51
CA THR A 37 11.88 12.01 -7.29
C THR A 37 12.95 11.78 -8.35
N GLY A 38 12.56 11.92 -9.61
CA GLY A 38 13.46 11.73 -10.76
C GLY A 38 13.68 10.27 -11.17
N PHE A 39 12.93 9.33 -10.59
CA PHE A 39 12.94 7.91 -10.97
C PHE A 39 11.58 7.46 -11.51
N GLY A 40 11.61 6.55 -12.48
CA GLY A 40 10.43 5.80 -12.91
C GLY A 40 9.92 4.83 -11.84
N LEU A 41 9.13 3.83 -12.25
CA LEU A 41 8.64 2.78 -11.36
C LEU A 41 9.25 1.43 -11.72
N LYS A 42 9.98 0.82 -10.78
CA LYS A 42 10.53 -0.53 -10.93
C LYS A 42 9.79 -1.49 -10.01
N ALA A 43 9.22 -2.54 -10.58
CA ALA A 43 8.69 -3.68 -9.83
C ALA A 43 9.62 -4.89 -10.00
N ASP A 44 9.80 -5.67 -8.93
CA ASP A 44 10.61 -6.88 -8.97
C ASP A 44 9.96 -8.01 -8.14
N VAL A 45 10.07 -9.24 -8.64
CA VAL A 45 9.66 -10.46 -7.96
C VAL A 45 10.86 -11.38 -7.84
N SER A 46 11.39 -11.49 -6.63
CA SER A 46 12.57 -12.29 -6.32
C SER A 46 12.32 -13.17 -5.09
N SER A 47 12.91 -14.37 -5.08
CA SER A 47 12.86 -15.29 -3.93
C SER A 47 13.54 -14.69 -2.70
N THR A 48 14.50 -13.78 -2.92
CA THR A 48 15.13 -12.95 -1.90
C THR A 48 14.96 -11.49 -2.28
N PRO A 49 14.12 -10.72 -1.56
CA PRO A 49 13.91 -9.31 -1.86
C PRO A 49 15.22 -8.52 -1.87
N LEU A 50 15.43 -7.71 -2.91
CA LEU A 50 16.65 -6.92 -3.09
C LEU A 50 16.56 -5.54 -2.43
N VAL A 51 15.87 -5.47 -1.29
CA VAL A 51 15.61 -4.27 -0.48
C VAL A 51 15.77 -4.61 1.01
N GLN A 52 15.87 -3.59 1.85
CA GLN A 52 15.91 -3.74 3.30
C GLN A 52 14.62 -3.23 3.95
N THR A 53 14.08 -3.94 4.93
CA THR A 53 12.92 -3.45 5.69
C THR A 53 13.33 -2.39 6.71
N SER A 54 12.44 -1.44 7.00
CA SER A 54 12.60 -0.40 8.04
C SER A 54 12.77 -0.90 9.48
N GLY A 55 12.56 -2.20 9.74
CA GLY A 55 12.42 -2.77 11.09
C GLY A 55 13.64 -2.66 12.01
N ASP A 56 14.83 -2.41 11.47
CA ASP A 56 16.08 -2.26 12.25
C ASP A 56 16.33 -0.80 12.70
N LEU A 57 15.48 0.14 12.30
CA LEU A 57 15.62 1.56 12.65
C LEU A 57 14.99 1.88 14.00
N ALA A 58 15.56 2.87 14.70
CA ALA A 58 15.10 3.27 16.03
C ALA A 58 13.68 3.87 16.03
N ASN A 59 13.29 4.52 14.94
CA ASN A 59 11.96 5.09 14.72
C ASN A 59 11.37 4.52 13.43
N PRO A 60 10.03 4.42 13.33
CA PRO A 60 9.36 3.99 12.12
C PRO A 60 9.61 4.99 10.99
N VAL A 61 9.76 4.48 9.79
CA VAL A 61 10.00 5.30 8.60
C VAL A 61 8.68 5.86 8.10
N GLY A 62 8.75 7.05 7.50
CA GLY A 62 7.67 7.55 6.67
C GLY A 62 8.17 8.36 5.48
N PHE A 63 7.29 8.51 4.50
CA PHE A 63 7.52 9.28 3.29
C PHE A 63 6.43 10.34 3.14
N THR A 64 6.82 11.56 2.80
CA THR A 64 5.91 12.56 2.23
C THR A 64 6.00 12.46 0.72
N VAL A 65 4.90 12.14 0.06
CA VAL A 65 4.86 11.97 -1.40
C VAL A 65 3.76 12.81 -2.03
N VAL A 66 3.94 13.14 -3.30
CA VAL A 66 2.97 13.86 -4.11
C VAL A 66 2.69 13.08 -5.39
N THR A 67 1.40 12.93 -5.69
CA THR A 67 0.91 12.40 -6.96
C THR A 67 0.27 13.52 -7.76
N GLN A 68 0.31 13.41 -9.08
CA GLN A 68 -0.37 14.33 -9.99
C GLN A 68 -1.30 13.57 -10.92
N ASP A 69 -2.56 14.01 -11.05
CA ASP A 69 -3.49 13.44 -12.03
C ASP A 69 -3.29 14.01 -13.45
N ALA A 70 -4.06 13.52 -14.42
CA ALA A 70 -3.96 13.93 -15.82
C ALA A 70 -4.31 15.41 -16.03
N GLU A 71 -5.14 15.98 -15.15
CA GLU A 71 -5.53 17.39 -15.14
C GLU A 71 -4.51 18.28 -14.41
N GLY A 72 -3.48 17.69 -13.82
CA GLY A 72 -2.39 18.39 -13.14
C GLY A 72 -2.68 18.72 -11.67
N LYS A 73 -3.77 18.21 -11.09
CA LYS A 73 -4.10 18.36 -9.67
C LYS A 73 -3.13 17.52 -8.84
N LYS A 74 -2.57 18.14 -7.80
CA LYS A 74 -1.66 17.48 -6.85
C LYS A 74 -2.43 16.96 -5.64
N GLU A 75 -2.09 15.75 -5.22
CA GLU A 75 -2.52 15.17 -3.95
C GLU A 75 -1.29 14.74 -3.15
N TYR A 76 -1.25 15.14 -1.88
CA TYR A 76 -0.14 14.86 -0.98
C TYR A 76 -0.52 13.74 -0.03
N TRP A 77 0.41 12.81 0.18
CA TRP A 77 0.20 11.64 1.03
C TRP A 77 1.36 11.48 2.00
N VAL A 78 1.05 10.96 3.18
CA VAL A 78 2.03 10.32 4.05
C VAL A 78 1.91 8.81 3.86
N ILE A 79 3.04 8.14 3.63
CA ILE A 79 3.12 6.68 3.69
C ILE A 79 3.94 6.30 4.92
N ALA A 80 3.36 5.56 5.85
CA ALA A 80 4.06 5.17 7.09
C ALA A 80 3.49 3.87 7.67
N GLU A 81 4.31 3.19 8.48
CA GLU A 81 3.93 1.95 9.16
C GLU A 81 3.12 2.22 10.42
N ALA A 82 1.95 1.57 10.49
CA ALA A 82 1.18 1.42 11.71
C ALA A 82 1.82 0.33 12.59
N PRO A 83 1.85 0.49 13.92
CA PRO A 83 2.31 -0.57 14.81
C PRO A 83 1.37 -1.78 14.76
N ALA A 84 1.89 -2.92 15.20
CA ALA A 84 1.07 -4.11 15.40
C ALA A 84 0.02 -3.87 16.51
N THR A 85 -1.19 -4.35 16.27
CA THR A 85 -2.29 -4.50 17.22
C THR A 85 -2.50 -5.99 17.52
N LEU A 86 -3.50 -6.33 18.33
CA LEU A 86 -3.86 -7.73 18.58
C LEU A 86 -4.34 -8.45 17.31
N ASP A 87 -5.03 -7.73 16.43
CA ASP A 87 -5.69 -8.30 15.25
C ASP A 87 -4.93 -8.00 13.95
N ARG A 88 -3.93 -7.11 13.99
CA ARG A 88 -3.19 -6.68 12.82
C ARG A 88 -1.68 -6.58 13.11
N PRO A 89 -0.82 -7.14 12.25
CA PRO A 89 0.63 -6.94 12.31
C PRO A 89 1.05 -5.48 12.00
N VAL A 90 2.36 -5.22 12.04
CA VAL A 90 2.95 -4.01 11.43
C VAL A 90 2.63 -4.00 9.93
N GLN A 91 2.14 -2.87 9.44
CA GLN A 91 1.76 -2.68 8.04
C GLN A 91 1.86 -1.19 7.66
N ALA A 92 2.35 -0.92 6.46
CA ALA A 92 2.36 0.40 5.87
C ALA A 92 0.99 0.76 5.30
N PHE A 93 0.55 1.99 5.53
CA PHE A 93 -0.67 2.56 4.96
C PHE A 93 -0.37 3.89 4.27
N ARG A 94 -1.27 4.29 3.37
CA ARG A 94 -1.33 5.64 2.82
C ARG A 94 -2.35 6.48 3.60
N TYR A 95 -1.96 7.69 3.97
CA TYR A 95 -2.81 8.67 4.65
C TYR A 95 -2.85 9.96 3.83
N LEU A 96 -4.05 10.44 3.49
CA LEU A 96 -4.19 11.69 2.72
C LEU A 96 -3.90 12.89 3.62
N LEU A 97 -3.09 13.83 3.14
CA LEU A 97 -2.94 15.16 3.73
C LEU A 97 -4.06 16.06 3.22
N THR A 98 -5.04 16.36 4.08
CA THR A 98 -6.22 17.16 3.71
C THR A 98 -6.09 18.65 4.05
N GLN A 99 -5.01 19.02 4.74
CA GLN A 99 -4.74 20.39 5.17
C GLN A 99 -4.32 21.30 4.02
N GLU A 100 -4.58 22.59 4.20
CA GLU A 100 -3.93 23.64 3.42
C GLU A 100 -2.42 23.69 3.70
N ALA A 101 -1.62 24.15 2.73
CA ALA A 101 -0.16 24.07 2.73
C ALA A 101 0.52 24.44 4.07
N GLY A 102 0.18 25.59 4.67
CA GLY A 102 0.82 26.02 5.92
C GLY A 102 0.45 25.18 7.15
N LEU A 103 -0.71 24.52 7.15
CA LEU A 103 -1.07 23.56 8.20
C LEU A 103 -0.47 22.18 7.92
N ALA A 104 -0.41 21.77 6.65
CA ALA A 104 0.24 20.54 6.23
C ALA A 104 1.72 20.55 6.61
N ASP A 105 2.45 21.64 6.33
CA ASP A 105 3.87 21.75 6.69
C ASP A 105 4.10 21.71 8.20
N GLY A 106 3.22 22.34 8.99
CA GLY A 106 3.29 22.27 10.46
C GLY A 106 3.02 20.85 10.99
N LEU A 107 2.08 20.12 10.37
CA LEU A 107 1.85 18.71 10.69
C LEU A 107 3.08 17.85 10.35
N LEU A 108 3.63 18.00 9.14
CA LEU A 108 4.78 17.24 8.66
C LEU A 108 6.02 17.49 9.54
N ASP A 109 6.29 18.74 9.90
CA ASP A 109 7.35 19.11 10.85
C ASP A 109 7.15 18.44 12.22
N ALA A 110 5.92 18.47 12.75
CA ALA A 110 5.59 17.87 14.05
C ALA A 110 5.76 16.33 14.07
N VAL A 111 5.64 15.66 12.92
CA VAL A 111 5.87 14.21 12.79
C VAL A 111 7.25 13.86 12.21
N ASN A 112 8.13 14.85 12.07
CA ASN A 112 9.51 14.73 11.55
C ASN A 112 9.58 14.17 10.12
N LEU A 113 8.74 14.70 9.24
CA LEU A 113 8.72 14.42 7.81
C LEU A 113 9.03 15.67 6.96
N PRO A 114 9.54 15.51 5.72
CA PRO A 114 9.76 16.63 4.81
C PRO A 114 8.47 17.38 4.52
N THR A 115 8.59 18.69 4.29
CA THR A 115 7.46 19.58 3.96
C THR A 115 6.86 19.23 2.59
N ILE A 116 5.69 19.79 2.25
CA ILE A 116 5.07 19.51 0.94
C ILE A 116 5.93 20.00 -0.23
N GLY A 117 6.79 21.00 -0.02
CA GLY A 117 7.73 21.49 -1.03
C GLY A 117 8.90 20.55 -1.31
N GLU A 118 9.13 19.60 -0.41
CA GLU A 118 10.19 18.58 -0.48
C GLU A 118 9.60 17.17 -0.70
N ALA A 119 8.28 17.07 -0.86
CA ALA A 119 7.58 15.81 -1.10
C ALA A 119 8.11 15.12 -2.37
N SER A 120 8.34 13.82 -2.28
CA SER A 120 8.79 13.05 -3.43
C SER A 120 7.68 12.87 -4.45
N GLU A 121 7.97 13.19 -5.71
CA GLU A 121 7.02 12.96 -6.79
C GLU A 121 7.01 11.48 -7.14
N VAL A 122 5.84 10.86 -7.04
CA VAL A 122 5.67 9.42 -7.27
C VAL A 122 4.44 9.16 -8.13
N PRO A 123 4.41 8.05 -8.88
CA PRO A 123 3.23 7.69 -9.64
C PRO A 123 2.03 7.29 -8.74
N PRO A 124 0.78 7.60 -9.13
CA PRO A 124 -0.41 7.22 -8.37
C PRO A 124 -0.52 5.71 -8.10
N GLU A 125 -0.09 4.87 -9.04
CA GLU A 125 -0.11 3.42 -8.85
C GLU A 125 0.86 2.93 -7.76
N TRP A 126 1.95 3.66 -7.47
CA TRP A 126 2.85 3.31 -6.37
C TRP A 126 2.19 3.59 -5.01
N VAL A 127 1.50 4.72 -4.88
CA VAL A 127 0.67 5.01 -3.69
C VAL A 127 -0.43 3.95 -3.54
N ALA A 128 -0.95 3.42 -4.66
CA ALA A 128 -1.97 2.37 -4.66
C ALA A 128 -1.50 1.03 -4.04
N LEU A 129 -0.19 0.83 -3.84
CA LEU A 129 0.42 -0.38 -3.27
C LEU A 129 0.31 -0.50 -1.75
N PHE A 130 -0.27 0.51 -1.09
CA PHE A 130 -0.51 0.51 0.34
C PHE A 130 -2.01 0.57 0.61
N PRO A 131 -2.56 -0.18 1.59
CA PRO A 131 -3.95 0.04 2.03
C PRO A 131 -4.17 1.49 2.47
N ARG A 132 -5.41 1.98 2.33
CA ARG A 132 -5.78 3.32 2.83
C ARG A 132 -5.97 3.28 4.34
N GLY A 133 -5.25 4.14 5.06
CA GLY A 133 -5.51 4.45 6.46
C GLY A 133 -6.50 5.62 6.60
N GLY A 134 -6.76 6.05 7.83
CA GLY A 134 -7.55 7.25 8.08
C GLY A 134 -6.83 8.49 7.54
N ASP A 135 -7.55 9.36 6.86
CA ASP A 135 -6.99 10.64 6.40
C ASP A 135 -6.49 11.45 7.59
N LEU A 136 -5.44 12.25 7.42
CA LEU A 136 -4.76 12.93 8.52
C LEU A 136 -5.55 14.14 9.02
N ASP A 137 -6.79 13.95 9.46
CA ASP A 137 -7.67 15.01 9.94
C ASP A 137 -8.57 14.58 11.10
N LEU A 138 -9.55 15.44 11.42
CA LEU A 138 -10.41 15.24 12.58
C LEU A 138 -11.54 14.22 12.35
N THR A 139 -11.72 13.69 11.13
CA THR A 139 -12.79 12.71 10.84
C THR A 139 -12.58 11.39 11.59
N SER A 140 -11.32 10.99 11.80
CA SER A 140 -10.96 9.79 12.55
C SER A 140 -11.29 9.85 14.05
N PHE A 141 -11.66 11.03 14.57
CA PHE A 141 -11.96 11.22 15.99
C PHE A 141 -13.45 11.21 16.32
N ASP A 142 -14.33 11.21 15.30
CA ASP A 142 -15.80 11.29 15.43
C ASP A 142 -16.24 12.19 16.58
N LEU A 143 -16.00 13.50 16.46
CA LEU A 143 -16.28 14.48 17.52
C LEU A 143 -17.64 15.14 17.32
N PRO A 144 -18.75 14.60 17.88
CA PRO A 144 -20.02 15.31 17.91
C PRO A 144 -19.92 16.54 18.84
N ASP A 145 -20.83 17.48 18.65
CA ASP A 145 -21.08 18.58 19.60
C ASP A 145 -19.86 19.46 19.95
N VAL A 146 -18.95 19.68 18.99
CA VAL A 146 -17.78 20.56 19.15
C VAL A 146 -18.18 21.93 19.74
N GLY A 147 -17.62 22.26 20.90
CA GLY A 147 -17.90 23.49 21.63
C GLY A 147 -18.93 23.36 22.78
N ALA A 148 -19.58 22.21 22.92
CA ALA A 148 -20.34 21.83 24.10
C ALA A 148 -19.40 21.64 25.31
N SER A 149 -19.97 21.57 26.52
CA SER A 149 -19.18 21.33 27.74
C SER A 149 -18.63 19.91 27.72
N ALA A 150 -17.35 19.75 28.03
CA ALA A 150 -16.74 18.43 28.11
C ALA A 150 -17.18 17.73 29.42
N PRO A 151 -17.60 16.45 29.39
CA PRO A 151 -18.09 15.75 30.57
C PRO A 151 -17.04 15.69 31.67
N GLY A 152 -17.43 16.05 32.90
CA GLY A 152 -16.56 15.99 34.08
C GLY A 152 -15.44 17.03 34.11
N LEU A 153 -15.41 17.99 33.17
CA LEU A 153 -14.36 19.00 33.02
C LEU A 153 -14.93 20.42 33.01
N ASP A 154 -14.94 21.07 34.18
CA ASP A 154 -15.47 22.42 34.31
C ASP A 154 -14.71 23.43 33.45
N GLY A 155 -15.45 24.20 32.63
CA GLY A 155 -14.88 25.24 31.75
C GLY A 155 -14.23 24.71 30.47
N ALA A 156 -14.03 23.40 30.34
CA ALA A 156 -13.51 22.79 29.12
C ALA A 156 -14.63 22.40 28.16
N LYS A 157 -14.29 22.36 26.87
CA LYS A 157 -15.23 22.11 25.79
C LYS A 157 -14.78 20.97 24.89
N VAL A 158 -15.75 20.26 24.34
CA VAL A 158 -15.53 19.27 23.29
C VAL A 158 -14.80 19.93 22.11
N GLY A 159 -13.77 19.27 21.58
CA GLY A 159 -12.89 19.80 20.54
C GLY A 159 -11.70 20.63 21.03
N GLN A 160 -11.54 20.81 22.35
CA GLN A 160 -10.28 21.30 22.93
C GLN A 160 -9.33 20.13 23.20
N TYR A 161 -8.07 20.44 23.47
CA TYR A 161 -7.07 19.45 23.87
C TYR A 161 -6.34 19.85 25.15
N LEU A 162 -5.73 18.88 25.84
CA LEU A 162 -4.75 19.11 26.89
C LEU A 162 -3.41 18.44 26.49
N PRO A 163 -2.29 19.19 26.46
CA PRO A 163 -0.97 18.58 26.30
C PRO A 163 -0.58 17.80 27.56
N ASP A 164 0.12 16.67 27.40
CA ASP A 164 0.66 15.89 28.54
C ASP A 164 2.12 16.24 28.89
N GLY A 165 2.76 17.09 28.09
CA GLY A 165 4.17 17.48 28.25
C GLY A 165 5.19 16.46 27.75
N ALA A 166 4.75 15.29 27.28
CA ALA A 166 5.56 14.21 26.70
C ALA A 166 5.45 14.13 25.17
N GLY A 167 4.82 15.13 24.53
CA GLY A 167 4.61 15.20 23.09
C GLY A 167 3.25 14.67 22.62
N GLY A 168 2.48 14.04 23.53
CA GLY A 168 1.10 13.63 23.30
C GLY A 168 0.12 14.55 24.01
N GLY A 169 -1.05 14.00 24.32
CA GLY A 169 -2.06 14.72 25.09
C GLY A 169 -3.40 14.01 25.15
N TYR A 170 -4.44 14.80 25.33
CA TYR A 170 -5.82 14.34 25.34
C TYR A 170 -6.68 15.25 24.46
N ALA A 171 -7.45 14.70 23.54
CA ALA A 171 -8.56 15.40 22.91
C ALA A 171 -9.80 15.28 23.80
N LEU A 172 -10.57 16.36 23.96
CA LEU A 172 -11.78 16.34 24.76
C LEU A 172 -12.98 15.99 23.86
N SER A 173 -13.59 14.83 24.07
CA SER A 173 -14.80 14.38 23.37
C SER A 173 -16.04 14.44 24.28
N ALA A 174 -17.21 14.17 23.70
CA ALA A 174 -18.47 14.06 24.43
C ALA A 174 -18.56 12.81 25.32
N ASP A 175 -17.67 11.83 25.12
CA ASP A 175 -17.60 10.58 25.90
C ASP A 175 -16.47 10.61 26.95
N GLY A 176 -15.68 11.69 26.97
CA GLY A 176 -14.57 11.90 27.88
C GLY A 176 -13.25 12.22 27.15
N PRO A 177 -12.14 12.38 27.87
CA PRO A 177 -10.84 12.59 27.26
C PRO A 177 -10.40 11.36 26.45
N VAL A 178 -10.01 11.59 25.20
CA VAL A 178 -9.40 10.61 24.29
C VAL A 178 -7.88 10.77 24.40
N PRO A 179 -7.13 9.76 24.85
CA PRO A 179 -5.66 9.84 24.88
C PRO A 179 -5.13 9.92 23.44
N LEU A 180 -4.14 10.79 23.24
CA LEU A 180 -3.47 11.01 21.96
C LEU A 180 -2.01 10.66 22.12
N ASP A 181 -1.56 9.67 21.36
CA ASP A 181 -0.13 9.46 21.15
C ASP A 181 0.49 10.65 20.38
N PRO A 182 1.83 10.80 20.36
CA PRO A 182 2.48 11.94 19.71
C PRO A 182 2.06 12.19 18.25
N PHE A 183 1.81 11.14 17.47
CA PHE A 183 1.42 11.29 16.07
C PHE A 183 -0.03 11.76 15.94
N ALA A 184 -0.96 11.11 16.66
CA ALA A 184 -2.36 11.51 16.71
C ALA A 184 -2.54 12.92 17.27
N TYR A 185 -1.71 13.31 18.25
CA TYR A 185 -1.67 14.67 18.79
C TYR A 185 -1.26 15.69 17.73
N ALA A 186 -0.21 15.40 16.96
CA ALA A 186 0.23 16.26 15.86
C ALA A 186 -0.88 16.47 14.81
N VAL A 187 -1.56 15.38 14.40
CA VAL A 187 -2.72 15.43 13.49
C VAL A 187 -3.82 16.31 14.08
N TYR A 188 -4.19 16.06 15.34
CA TYR A 188 -5.25 16.79 16.01
C TYR A 188 -4.99 18.29 16.03
N THR A 189 -3.79 18.72 16.45
CA THR A 189 -3.48 20.15 16.62
C THR A 189 -3.27 20.91 15.31
N HIS A 190 -3.01 20.20 14.20
CA HIS A 190 -2.77 20.80 12.88
C HIS A 190 -3.94 20.61 11.89
N ALA A 191 -5.08 20.11 12.36
CA ALA A 191 -6.29 19.99 11.55
C ALA A 191 -7.29 21.13 11.81
N ARG A 192 -8.40 21.11 11.07
CA ARG A 192 -9.54 22.03 11.24
C ARG A 192 -10.83 21.25 11.41
N PHE A 193 -11.74 21.79 12.22
CA PHE A 193 -13.13 21.36 12.25
C PHE A 193 -13.82 21.73 10.93
N PRO A 194 -14.98 21.11 10.61
CA PRO A 194 -15.75 21.45 9.41
C PRO A 194 -16.15 22.94 9.31
N ASP A 195 -16.23 23.64 10.44
CA ASP A 195 -16.51 25.09 10.50
C ASP A 195 -15.26 25.98 10.35
N GLY A 196 -14.10 25.39 10.07
CA GLY A 196 -12.84 26.06 9.82
C GLY A 196 -12.04 26.42 11.08
N ARG A 197 -12.58 26.23 12.30
CA ARG A 197 -11.84 26.49 13.54
C ARG A 197 -10.73 25.45 13.75
N LYS A 198 -9.64 25.86 14.40
CA LYS A 198 -8.59 24.94 14.86
C LYS A 198 -8.90 24.46 16.29
N PRO A 199 -8.50 23.22 16.65
CA PRO A 199 -8.44 22.82 18.04
C PRO A 199 -7.58 23.79 18.86
N ARG A 200 -7.97 24.00 20.11
CA ARG A 200 -7.31 24.93 21.03
C ARG A 200 -7.08 24.25 22.37
N PRO A 201 -6.02 24.62 23.11
CA PRO A 201 -5.81 24.06 24.43
C PRO A 201 -7.01 24.43 25.34
N ALA A 202 -7.38 23.52 26.23
CA ALA A 202 -8.27 23.83 27.34
C ALA A 202 -7.49 24.49 28.47
N ASP A 203 -8.12 25.45 29.14
CA ASP A 203 -7.56 26.16 30.28
C ASP A 203 -7.82 25.35 31.55
N LEU A 204 -7.11 24.23 31.67
CA LEU A 204 -7.16 23.33 32.82
C LEU A 204 -5.73 23.15 33.32
N ALA A 205 -5.55 23.25 34.64
CA ALA A 205 -4.24 23.05 35.26
C ALA A 205 -3.79 21.58 35.18
N ASP A 206 -4.73 20.64 35.31
CA ASP A 206 -4.52 19.20 35.19
C ASP A 206 -5.77 18.55 34.58
N VAL A 207 -5.65 17.36 33.98
CA VAL A 207 -6.82 16.53 33.63
C VAL A 207 -7.33 15.87 34.92
N PRO A 208 -8.55 16.20 35.40
CA PRO A 208 -9.19 15.49 36.51
C PRO A 208 -9.31 13.99 36.21
N ASP A 209 -9.35 13.17 37.26
CA ASP A 209 -9.54 11.73 37.14
C ASP A 209 -10.98 11.42 36.65
N VAL A 210 -11.13 11.34 35.33
CA VAL A 210 -12.39 11.06 34.63
C VAL A 210 -12.24 9.86 33.71
N GLN A 211 -13.36 9.20 33.44
CA GLN A 211 -13.41 8.09 32.49
C GLN A 211 -12.92 8.56 31.12
N ARG A 212 -11.96 7.81 30.55
CA ARG A 212 -11.39 8.07 29.23
C ARG A 212 -12.16 7.30 28.16
N ALA A 213 -12.28 7.90 27.00
CA ALA A 213 -12.68 7.22 25.78
C ALA A 213 -11.44 6.49 25.20
N VAL A 214 -11.63 5.27 24.69
CA VAL A 214 -10.55 4.42 24.17
C VAL A 214 -10.88 3.95 22.77
N GLY A 215 -9.85 3.74 21.95
CA GLY A 215 -9.99 3.17 20.60
C GLY A 215 -10.67 4.06 19.57
N VAL A 216 -10.80 5.36 19.83
CA VAL A 216 -11.58 6.28 19.00
C VAL A 216 -11.05 6.36 17.57
N TYR A 217 -9.73 6.32 17.39
CA TYR A 217 -9.07 6.43 16.09
C TYR A 217 -8.29 5.16 15.69
N ASP A 218 -8.54 4.01 16.32
CA ASP A 218 -7.78 2.76 16.04
C ASP A 218 -7.93 2.32 14.58
N ALA A 219 -9.11 2.53 14.00
CA ALA A 219 -9.40 2.25 12.59
C ALA A 219 -8.59 3.11 11.62
N ALA A 220 -8.09 4.28 12.05
CA ALA A 220 -7.27 5.15 11.23
C ALA A 220 -5.89 4.55 10.94
N ALA A 221 -5.46 3.57 11.73
CA ALA A 221 -4.20 2.86 11.55
C ALA A 221 -2.97 3.79 11.55
N TRP A 222 -3.01 4.93 12.24
CA TRP A 222 -1.88 5.84 12.24
C TRP A 222 -0.65 5.27 12.97
N PRO A 223 0.57 5.74 12.64
CA PRO A 223 1.72 5.60 13.52
C PRO A 223 1.42 6.18 14.91
N THR A 224 2.19 5.76 15.91
CA THR A 224 2.01 6.23 17.30
C THR A 224 3.12 7.17 17.78
N GLN A 225 4.12 7.44 16.94
CA GLN A 225 5.28 8.26 17.29
C GLN A 225 5.79 9.03 16.07
N ALA A 226 6.70 9.98 16.32
CA ALA A 226 7.37 10.70 15.25
C ALA A 226 8.14 9.73 14.34
N LEU A 227 8.22 10.08 13.06
CA LEU A 227 8.77 9.24 12.01
C LEU A 227 10.24 9.59 11.74
N SER A 228 10.93 8.70 11.05
CA SER A 228 12.21 8.99 10.42
C SER A 228 12.02 9.20 8.93
N ALA A 229 12.31 10.40 8.45
CA ALA A 229 12.47 10.66 7.03
C ALA A 229 13.72 9.95 6.49
N VAL A 230 13.61 9.31 5.34
CA VAL A 230 14.74 8.64 4.67
C VAL A 230 14.85 9.18 3.24
N ALA A 231 16.08 9.47 2.83
CA ALA A 231 16.37 9.95 1.48
C ALA A 231 16.56 8.79 0.51
N GLY A 232 16.51 9.09 -0.79
CA GLY A 232 16.72 8.10 -1.86
C GLY A 232 15.41 7.63 -2.47
N GLN A 233 15.40 6.36 -2.91
CA GLN A 233 14.22 5.73 -3.51
C GLN A 233 13.23 5.30 -2.43
N GLN A 234 11.94 5.51 -2.67
CA GLN A 234 10.85 5.02 -1.85
C GLN A 234 10.43 3.64 -2.36
N CYS A 235 10.53 2.62 -1.51
CA CYS A 235 10.17 1.26 -1.87
C CYS A 235 9.02 0.71 -1.02
N ALA A 236 8.15 -0.05 -1.69
CA ALA A 236 7.16 -0.91 -1.08
C ALA A 236 7.66 -2.36 -1.14
N LEU A 237 7.35 -3.14 -0.10
CA LEU A 237 7.55 -4.59 -0.07
C LEU A 237 6.23 -5.28 0.26
N LEU A 238 5.84 -6.26 -0.55
CA LEU A 238 4.67 -7.11 -0.34
C LEU A 238 5.05 -8.40 0.40
N GLU A 239 4.55 -8.51 1.63
CA GLU A 239 4.57 -9.74 2.41
C GLU A 239 3.21 -10.45 2.27
N ALA A 240 3.21 -11.70 1.81
CA ALA A 240 2.01 -12.47 1.55
C ALA A 240 2.23 -13.92 1.93
N THR A 241 1.26 -14.51 2.61
CA THR A 241 1.26 -15.92 3.00
C THR A 241 -0.08 -16.53 2.62
N ALA A 242 -0.07 -17.76 2.11
CA ALA A 242 -1.27 -18.39 1.59
C ALA A 242 -2.30 -18.61 2.71
N GLY A 243 -3.52 -18.06 2.53
CA GLY A 243 -4.59 -18.11 3.53
C GLY A 243 -4.50 -17.03 4.62
N GLU A 244 -3.59 -16.06 4.47
CA GLU A 244 -3.52 -14.86 5.31
C GLU A 244 -3.73 -13.60 4.47
N THR A 245 -4.10 -12.50 5.13
CA THR A 245 -4.21 -11.18 4.50
C THR A 245 -2.81 -10.66 4.12
N PRO A 246 -2.63 -10.12 2.89
CA PRO A 246 -1.36 -9.54 2.47
C PRO A 246 -1.03 -8.28 3.25
N ARG A 247 0.26 -7.93 3.31
CA ARG A 247 0.78 -6.78 4.07
C ARG A 247 1.77 -6.01 3.23
N ALA A 248 1.60 -4.70 3.17
CA ALA A 248 2.61 -3.79 2.64
C ALA A 248 3.57 -3.40 3.76
N ARG A 249 4.85 -3.34 3.45
CA ARG A 249 5.91 -2.84 4.32
C ARG A 249 6.64 -1.70 3.62
N LEU A 250 7.23 -0.81 4.40
CA LEU A 250 8.20 0.13 3.86
C LEU A 250 9.56 -0.56 3.71
N ALA A 251 10.18 -0.34 2.56
CA ALA A 251 11.50 -0.85 2.26
C ALA A 251 12.43 0.27 1.79
N LEU A 252 13.73 0.03 1.94
CA LEU A 252 14.82 0.98 1.74
C LEU A 252 15.95 0.31 0.96
N ASP A 253 16.90 1.13 0.51
CA ASP A 253 18.18 0.72 -0.07
C ASP A 253 18.04 -0.37 -1.16
N PRO A 254 17.24 -0.12 -2.22
CA PRO A 254 17.08 -1.10 -3.30
C PRO A 254 18.39 -1.35 -4.05
N THR A 255 18.58 -2.60 -4.46
CA THR A 255 19.75 -3.03 -5.21
C THR A 255 19.35 -3.84 -6.45
N GLY A 256 20.23 -3.87 -7.46
CA GLY A 256 20.03 -4.69 -8.66
C GLY A 256 18.68 -4.42 -9.33
N ASP A 257 17.94 -5.49 -9.58
CA ASP A 257 16.65 -5.46 -10.30
C ASP A 257 15.51 -4.80 -9.50
N ALA A 258 15.67 -4.53 -8.19
CA ALA A 258 14.69 -3.74 -7.43
C ALA A 258 14.89 -2.23 -7.57
N SER A 259 16.06 -1.75 -8.01
CA SER A 259 16.36 -0.33 -8.12
C SER A 259 15.71 0.29 -9.36
N ALA A 260 15.05 1.44 -9.19
CA ALA A 260 14.54 2.29 -10.27
C ALA A 260 15.62 3.25 -10.83
N GLU A 261 16.88 3.11 -10.41
CA GLU A 261 17.99 3.91 -10.93
C GLU A 261 18.12 3.72 -12.45
N GLY A 262 18.15 4.84 -13.18
CA GLY A 262 18.25 4.85 -14.63
C GLY A 262 16.92 4.81 -15.38
N LEU A 263 15.78 4.66 -14.68
CA LEU A 263 14.45 4.80 -15.28
C LEU A 263 13.98 6.25 -15.26
N ASP A 264 13.51 6.75 -16.41
CA ASP A 264 12.94 8.09 -16.55
C ASP A 264 11.59 8.23 -15.82
N ALA A 265 11.52 9.19 -14.90
CA ALA A 265 10.36 9.44 -14.04
C ALA A 265 9.04 9.68 -14.77
N ALA A 266 9.07 10.24 -15.98
CA ALA A 266 7.86 10.68 -16.65
C ALA A 266 7.13 9.55 -17.40
N THR A 267 7.84 8.49 -17.78
CA THR A 267 7.29 7.53 -18.75
C THR A 267 7.72 6.08 -18.53
N GLU A 268 8.77 5.80 -17.76
CA GLU A 268 9.32 4.46 -17.68
C GLU A 268 8.78 3.68 -16.48
N ARG A 269 8.22 2.52 -16.81
CA ARG A 269 7.82 1.49 -15.86
C ARG A 269 8.43 0.19 -16.33
N GLU A 270 9.04 -0.54 -15.41
CA GLU A 270 9.63 -1.82 -15.71
C GLU A 270 9.27 -2.81 -14.61
N ALA A 271 8.99 -4.05 -15.02
CA ALA A 271 8.76 -5.15 -14.10
C ALA A 271 9.72 -6.29 -14.43
N SER A 272 10.39 -6.81 -13.40
CA SER A 272 11.26 -7.98 -13.49
C SER A 272 10.75 -9.11 -12.60
N VAL A 273 11.12 -10.32 -12.99
CA VAL A 273 10.96 -11.53 -12.20
C VAL A 273 12.29 -12.26 -12.24
N GLU A 274 12.71 -12.81 -11.11
CA GLU A 274 13.95 -13.56 -10.99
C GLU A 274 14.05 -14.63 -12.08
N ARG A 275 15.23 -14.73 -12.71
CA ARG A 275 15.42 -15.67 -13.83
C ARG A 275 15.08 -17.10 -13.41
N GLY A 276 14.32 -17.79 -14.27
CA GLY A 276 13.87 -19.15 -14.02
C GLY A 276 12.66 -19.26 -13.08
N HIS A 277 12.12 -18.13 -12.61
CA HIS A 277 10.96 -18.09 -11.73
C HIS A 277 9.74 -17.47 -12.41
N ALA A 278 8.60 -17.64 -11.75
CA ALA A 278 7.32 -17.02 -12.05
C ALA A 278 6.57 -16.81 -10.73
N ALA A 279 5.49 -16.03 -10.77
CA ALA A 279 4.56 -15.97 -9.63
C ALA A 279 3.25 -16.67 -9.96
N TYR A 280 2.69 -17.40 -8.99
CA TYR A 280 1.37 -18.01 -9.06
C TYR A 280 0.53 -17.51 -7.88
N VAL A 281 -0.42 -16.61 -8.17
CA VAL A 281 -1.11 -15.81 -7.15
C VAL A 281 -2.59 -15.67 -7.45
N MET A 282 -3.36 -15.34 -6.42
CA MET A 282 -4.73 -14.85 -6.52
C MET A 282 -4.73 -13.33 -6.37
N SER A 283 -5.66 -12.67 -7.05
CA SER A 283 -5.86 -11.22 -6.96
C SER A 283 -7.11 -10.90 -6.13
N GLY A 284 -7.03 -9.91 -5.24
CA GLY A 284 -8.14 -9.43 -4.41
C GLY A 284 -7.81 -8.14 -3.65
N ASP A 285 -8.50 -7.90 -2.53
CA ASP A 285 -8.27 -6.73 -1.68
C ASP A 285 -7.42 -7.03 -0.43
N TRP A 286 -6.97 -5.98 0.26
CA TRP A 286 -6.10 -6.07 1.44
C TRP A 286 -6.71 -6.83 2.64
N SER A 287 -8.04 -6.88 2.73
CA SER A 287 -8.77 -7.57 3.80
C SER A 287 -9.10 -9.03 3.46
N ASP A 288 -8.86 -9.44 2.23
CA ASP A 288 -9.20 -10.79 1.78
C ASP A 288 -8.10 -11.79 2.15
N VAL A 289 -8.46 -13.06 2.14
CA VAL A 289 -7.52 -14.19 2.31
C VAL A 289 -7.52 -15.14 1.11
N ALA A 290 -8.41 -14.88 0.15
CA ALA A 290 -8.60 -15.61 -1.09
C ALA A 290 -9.15 -14.64 -2.13
N GLY A 291 -8.86 -14.90 -3.41
CA GLY A 291 -9.28 -14.05 -4.52
C GLY A 291 -9.97 -14.87 -5.59
N ASP A 292 -10.80 -14.21 -6.40
CA ASP A 292 -11.62 -14.87 -7.42
C ASP A 292 -10.88 -15.03 -8.75
N SER A 293 -9.78 -14.30 -8.94
CA SER A 293 -8.97 -14.32 -10.15
C SER A 293 -7.57 -14.85 -9.85
N VAL A 294 -7.10 -15.80 -10.67
CA VAL A 294 -5.80 -16.44 -10.51
C VAL A 294 -4.87 -16.01 -11.63
N TRP A 295 -3.61 -15.73 -11.32
CA TRP A 295 -2.65 -15.11 -12.24
C TRP A 295 -1.29 -15.83 -12.21
N ALA A 296 -0.66 -15.86 -13.39
CA ALA A 296 0.73 -16.22 -13.59
C ALA A 296 1.52 -14.98 -14.02
N VAL A 297 2.44 -14.49 -13.18
CA VAL A 297 3.40 -13.47 -13.58
C VAL A 297 4.63 -14.16 -14.17
N ASP A 298 4.84 -14.01 -15.47
CA ASP A 298 5.92 -14.71 -16.18
C ASP A 298 7.29 -14.03 -16.03
N ALA A 299 8.35 -14.72 -16.44
CA ALA A 299 9.73 -14.23 -16.38
C ALA A 299 10.01 -12.94 -17.20
N LYS A 300 9.03 -12.48 -18.00
CA LYS A 300 9.10 -11.21 -18.74
C LYS A 300 8.32 -10.09 -18.04
N GLY A 301 7.86 -10.32 -16.82
CA GLY A 301 7.08 -9.36 -16.06
C GLY A 301 5.69 -9.12 -16.64
N ARG A 302 5.04 -10.16 -17.20
CA ARG A 302 3.66 -10.08 -17.69
C ARG A 302 2.69 -10.88 -16.83
N ALA A 303 1.57 -10.28 -16.48
CA ALA A 303 0.49 -10.92 -15.73
C ALA A 303 -0.49 -11.63 -16.68
N ASN A 304 -0.51 -12.96 -16.65
CA ASN A 304 -1.35 -13.82 -17.47
C ASN A 304 -2.47 -14.43 -16.62
N ALA A 305 -3.73 -14.21 -16.97
CA ALA A 305 -4.87 -14.76 -16.21
C ALA A 305 -4.96 -16.28 -16.42
N LEU A 306 -5.11 -17.07 -15.35
CA LEU A 306 -5.44 -18.49 -15.45
C LEU A 306 -6.96 -18.64 -15.44
N VAL A 307 -7.52 -19.02 -16.58
CA VAL A 307 -8.96 -19.13 -16.77
C VAL A 307 -9.37 -20.60 -16.76
N GLY A 308 -10.32 -20.93 -15.89
CA GLY A 308 -10.85 -22.29 -15.73
C GLY A 308 -10.22 -23.06 -14.56
N PRO A 309 -10.97 -23.99 -13.94
CA PRO A 309 -10.57 -24.65 -12.69
C PRO A 309 -9.37 -25.59 -12.84
N ASP A 310 -9.14 -26.15 -14.03
CA ASP A 310 -8.10 -27.15 -14.26
C ASP A 310 -6.79 -26.56 -14.82
N THR A 311 -6.75 -25.25 -15.10
CA THR A 311 -5.59 -24.62 -15.77
C THR A 311 -4.32 -24.72 -14.92
N ALA A 312 -4.42 -24.51 -13.60
CA ALA A 312 -3.28 -24.69 -12.71
C ALA A 312 -2.78 -26.15 -12.68
N ALA A 313 -3.69 -27.13 -12.73
CA ALA A 313 -3.32 -28.54 -12.77
C ALA A 313 -2.65 -28.93 -14.10
N GLN A 314 -3.07 -28.34 -15.22
CA GLN A 314 -2.41 -28.53 -16.52
C GLN A 314 -1.00 -27.94 -16.54
N LEU A 315 -0.72 -26.94 -15.70
CA LEU A 315 0.61 -26.37 -15.49
C LEU A 315 1.43 -27.10 -14.41
N GLY A 316 0.85 -28.13 -13.75
CA GLY A 316 1.50 -28.89 -12.68
C GLY A 316 1.57 -28.18 -11.33
N TRP A 317 0.71 -27.17 -11.11
CA TRP A 317 0.69 -26.32 -9.91
C TRP A 317 -0.41 -26.69 -8.91
N GLU A 318 -1.12 -27.80 -9.10
CA GLU A 318 -2.26 -28.21 -8.26
C GLU A 318 -1.90 -28.45 -6.78
N SER A 319 -0.63 -28.72 -6.50
CA SER A 319 -0.12 -28.93 -5.14
C SER A 319 0.23 -27.62 -4.42
N VAL A 320 0.25 -26.50 -5.13
CA VAL A 320 0.60 -25.18 -4.60
C VAL A 320 -0.67 -24.42 -4.31
N ARG A 321 -0.81 -23.92 -3.09
CA ARG A 321 -1.84 -22.93 -2.77
C ARG A 321 -1.33 -21.55 -3.16
N PRO A 322 -1.95 -20.84 -4.10
CA PRO A 322 -1.53 -19.48 -4.46
C PRO A 322 -1.69 -18.55 -3.26
N THR A 323 -0.81 -17.56 -3.16
CA THR A 323 -0.95 -16.46 -2.19
C THR A 323 -1.90 -15.40 -2.73
N LEU A 324 -2.56 -14.66 -1.84
CA LEU A 324 -3.32 -13.48 -2.24
C LEU A 324 -2.37 -12.29 -2.40
N VAL A 325 -2.50 -11.60 -3.53
CA VAL A 325 -1.81 -10.36 -3.86
C VAL A 325 -2.86 -9.29 -4.20
N PRO A 326 -2.76 -8.07 -3.68
CA PRO A 326 -3.73 -7.04 -4.01
C PRO A 326 -3.70 -6.67 -5.49
N ASP A 327 -4.85 -6.35 -6.08
CA ASP A 327 -4.98 -6.00 -7.51
C ASP A 327 -4.03 -4.88 -7.96
N SER A 328 -3.70 -3.94 -7.06
CA SER A 328 -2.76 -2.85 -7.36
C SER A 328 -1.34 -3.34 -7.67
N TRP A 329 -0.92 -4.45 -7.09
CA TRP A 329 0.39 -5.06 -7.36
C TRP A 329 0.42 -5.80 -8.70
N ILE A 330 -0.67 -6.46 -9.09
CA ILE A 330 -0.77 -7.12 -10.40
C ILE A 330 -0.68 -6.09 -11.54
N LYS A 331 -1.24 -4.89 -11.34
CA LYS A 331 -1.21 -3.78 -12.31
C LYS A 331 0.17 -3.17 -12.55
N LEU A 332 1.19 -3.55 -11.78
CA LEU A 332 2.57 -3.14 -12.04
C LEU A 332 3.19 -3.88 -13.22
N PHE A 333 2.66 -5.05 -13.56
CA PHE A 333 3.18 -5.92 -14.61
C PHE A 333 2.53 -5.61 -15.95
N GLY A 334 3.24 -5.92 -17.03
CA GLY A 334 2.69 -5.82 -18.38
C GLY A 334 1.47 -6.74 -18.54
N GLU A 335 0.51 -6.32 -19.36
CA GLU A 335 -0.64 -7.17 -19.67
C GLU A 335 -0.17 -8.42 -20.42
N GLY A 336 -0.53 -9.59 -19.87
CA GLY A 336 -0.29 -10.89 -20.48
C GLY A 336 -1.48 -11.37 -21.30
N VAL A 337 -1.62 -12.68 -21.42
CA VAL A 337 -2.74 -13.33 -22.11
C VAL A 337 -3.54 -14.19 -21.14
N ALA A 338 -4.81 -14.46 -21.47
CA ALA A 338 -5.57 -15.47 -20.75
C ALA A 338 -5.05 -16.87 -21.12
N LEU A 339 -4.61 -17.62 -20.11
CA LEU A 339 -4.21 -19.02 -20.22
C LEU A 339 -5.44 -19.89 -19.92
N SER A 340 -5.96 -20.54 -20.96
CA SER A 340 -7.03 -21.51 -20.84
C SER A 340 -6.83 -22.65 -21.83
N ARG A 341 -7.47 -23.78 -21.55
CA ARG A 341 -7.49 -24.91 -22.48
C ARG A 341 -8.21 -24.56 -23.77
N GLU A 342 -9.33 -23.86 -23.66
CA GLU A 342 -10.16 -23.46 -24.79
C GLU A 342 -9.37 -22.56 -25.76
N ALA A 343 -8.66 -21.56 -25.23
CA ALA A 343 -7.82 -20.68 -26.05
C ALA A 343 -6.63 -21.44 -26.68
N ALA A 344 -6.09 -22.44 -25.99
CA ALA A 344 -5.00 -23.27 -26.50
C ALA A 344 -5.43 -24.22 -27.64
N LEU A 345 -6.72 -24.51 -27.76
CA LEU A 345 -7.27 -25.35 -28.84
C LEU A 345 -7.68 -24.54 -30.08
N CYS A 346 -7.71 -23.21 -30.01
CA CYS A 346 -8.02 -22.35 -31.15
C CYS A 346 -6.73 -22.00 -31.92
N PRO A 347 -6.86 -21.63 -33.22
CA PRO A 347 -5.74 -21.07 -33.98
C PRO A 347 -5.19 -19.79 -33.33
N PRO A 348 -3.86 -19.55 -33.35
CA PRO A 348 -3.28 -18.34 -32.77
C PRO A 348 -3.79 -17.09 -33.48
N SER A 349 -4.62 -16.29 -32.80
CA SER A 349 -5.19 -15.06 -33.36
C SER A 349 -4.55 -13.83 -32.71
N ARG A 350 -4.57 -12.70 -33.43
CA ARG A 350 -4.26 -11.37 -32.87
C ARG A 350 -5.48 -10.67 -32.27
N VAL A 351 -6.66 -11.30 -32.35
CA VAL A 351 -7.95 -10.70 -32.02
C VAL A 351 -8.49 -11.36 -30.76
N THR A 352 -8.80 -10.56 -29.75
CA THR A 352 -9.36 -10.95 -28.46
C THR A 352 -10.83 -11.39 -28.58
N ASP A 353 -11.12 -12.37 -29.42
CA ASP A 353 -12.45 -13.02 -29.45
C ASP A 353 -12.32 -14.47 -28.95
N PRO A 354 -13.06 -14.86 -27.89
CA PRO A 354 -12.97 -16.18 -27.29
C PRO A 354 -13.83 -17.24 -28.00
N GLU A 355 -14.52 -16.89 -29.09
CA GLU A 355 -15.32 -17.86 -29.85
C GLU A 355 -14.46 -18.52 -30.93
N CYS A 356 -14.05 -19.76 -30.64
CA CYS A 356 -13.64 -20.72 -31.68
C CYS A 356 -14.82 -20.84 -32.67
N SER A 357 -14.69 -20.26 -33.86
CA SER A 357 -15.71 -20.33 -34.92
C SER A 357 -15.84 -21.74 -35.51
#